data_AF-A0A182W1W1-F1
#
_entry.id   AF-A0A182W1W1-F1
#
_cell.length_a   1.000
_cell.length_b   1.000
_cell.length_c   1.000
_cell.angle_alpha   90.00
_cell.angle_beta   90.00
_cell.angle_gamma   90.00
#
_symmetry.space_group_name_H-M   'P 1'
#
loop_
_entity.id
_entity.type
_entity.pdbx_description
1 polymer ?
#
loop_
_entity_poly.entity_id
_entity_poly.type
_entity_poly.pdbx_seq_one_letter_code
_entity_poly.pdbx_strand_id
1 'polypeptide(L)'
;MVPHIIYSIIFVMLFFFTIFPTSEMESVGLTVNQLCTQYLAAETDFVLYHMKATSVKLLIHSALPFGYVIFIWLMAWLNPEEIVMQPNASFYAEQAWSLFCSGSGTLLLVSMLTVFYWATDGWSNHPIAKQLQLMTTPDLPDWRSVAININDEYRRDTKISIRSNAISTLVVTESWIIKTNMYVHNIVSQTEAHLAAYKIDTKEVITDTLESAEFVNILVKPQVTRVKPFIIRINIAHIKELRDRLQRPMLVMPSVQFRTLTERFVEVFKGEVALNPTVASTFIPEDGDCCLACLQVQPDVKIVKYCLDIDSNGAILPEPERCQPCGCRPLWCVGCLATWFASQQRRADRDTWLSKKTTCPMCRARFCVRDVCYLENRVPVQQTEE
;
A
#
# COMPACT_ATOMS: atom_id res chain seq x y z
N MET A 1 30.54 20.12 16.82
CA MET A 1 29.17 20.42 16.37
C MET A 1 28.57 21.33 17.43
N VAL A 2 28.05 22.51 17.07
CA VAL A 2 27.63 23.47 18.09
C VAL A 2 26.36 22.94 18.79
N PRO A 3 26.27 22.92 20.14
CA PRO A 3 25.18 22.25 20.86
C PRO A 3 23.76 22.64 20.42
N HIS A 4 23.55 23.91 20.04
CA HIS A 4 22.26 24.41 19.54
C HIS A 4 21.80 23.75 18.22
N ILE A 5 22.74 23.31 17.37
CA ILE A 5 22.42 22.60 16.12
C ILE A 5 21.87 21.22 16.45
N ILE A 6 22.47 20.52 17.44
CA ILE A 6 22.02 19.20 17.87
C ILE A 6 20.61 19.29 18.46
N TYR A 7 20.34 20.26 19.33
CA TYR A 7 19.00 20.46 19.90
C TYR A 7 17.96 20.75 18.82
N SER A 8 18.32 21.55 17.81
CA SER A 8 17.43 21.86 16.69
C SER A 8 17.14 20.63 15.82
N ILE A 9 18.15 19.81 15.54
CA ILE A 9 17.98 18.54 14.81
C ILE A 9 17.06 17.61 15.59
N ILE A 10 17.28 17.43 16.89
CA ILE A 10 16.44 16.57 17.74
C ILE A 10 14.99 17.07 17.72
N PHE A 11 14.78 18.39 17.85
CA PHE A 11 13.44 18.97 17.81
C PHE A 11 12.75 18.74 16.45
N VAL A 12 13.45 18.94 15.33
CA VAL A 12 12.91 18.67 13.99
C VAL A 12 12.58 17.20 13.81
N MET A 13 13.42 16.29 14.31
CA MET A 13 13.13 14.86 14.29
C MET A 13 11.86 14.53 15.11
N LEU A 14 11.74 15.06 16.32
CA LEU A 14 10.53 14.90 17.15
C LEU A 14 9.28 15.46 16.44
N PHE A 15 9.39 16.62 15.79
CA PHE A 15 8.31 17.21 15.01
C PHE A 15 7.88 16.31 13.86
N PHE A 16 8.85 15.83 13.07
CA PHE A 16 8.60 14.94 11.94
C PHE A 16 7.88 13.67 12.39
N PHE A 17 8.37 13.04 13.46
CA PHE A 17 7.80 11.80 13.96
C PHE A 17 6.45 11.96 14.67
N THR A 18 6.17 13.12 15.27
CA THR A 18 4.84 13.40 15.84
C THR A 18 3.78 13.47 14.75
N ILE A 19 4.13 14.04 13.59
CA ILE A 19 3.24 14.17 12.42
C ILE A 19 3.15 12.87 11.62
N PHE A 20 4.27 12.21 11.41
CA PHE A 20 4.39 10.97 10.66
C PHE A 20 4.98 9.87 11.54
N PRO A 21 4.18 9.29 12.45
CA PRO A 21 4.67 8.25 13.34
C PRO A 21 5.07 7.02 12.54
N THR A 22 6.24 6.47 12.86
CA THR A 22 6.69 5.17 12.35
C THR A 22 6.11 4.04 13.19
N SER A 23 6.14 2.80 12.68
CA SER A 23 5.66 1.61 13.40
C SER A 23 6.28 1.45 14.80
N GLU A 24 7.54 1.83 14.94
CA GLU A 24 8.32 1.76 16.18
C GLU A 24 7.83 2.82 17.17
N MET A 25 7.49 4.01 16.70
CA MET A 25 6.97 5.05 17.59
C MET A 25 5.53 4.77 18.05
N GLU A 26 4.75 4.10 17.20
CA GLU A 26 3.42 3.63 17.58
C GLU A 26 3.45 2.50 18.60
N SER A 27 4.40 1.57 18.47
CA SER A 27 4.56 0.48 19.43
C SER A 27 5.03 0.98 20.80
N VAL A 28 5.83 2.05 20.83
CA VAL A 28 6.30 2.72 22.06
C VAL A 28 5.22 3.61 22.68
N GLY A 29 4.11 3.88 21.98
CA GLY A 29 3.03 4.69 22.53
C GLY A 29 3.14 6.20 22.25
N LEU A 30 4.08 6.62 21.40
CA LEU A 30 4.40 8.04 21.13
C LEU A 30 3.53 8.64 20.01
N THR A 31 2.26 8.26 19.94
CA THR A 31 1.30 8.91 19.03
C THR A 31 0.47 9.94 19.77
N VAL A 32 0.04 11.00 19.07
CA VAL A 32 -0.89 12.00 19.61
C VAL A 32 -2.15 11.35 20.20
N ASN A 33 -2.66 10.31 19.54
CA ASN A 33 -3.83 9.57 20.01
C ASN A 33 -3.58 8.87 21.35
N GLN A 34 -2.38 8.32 21.56
CA GLN A 34 -2.00 7.63 22.79
C GLN A 34 -1.65 8.61 23.93
N LEU A 35 -0.96 9.71 23.61
CA LEU A 35 -0.65 10.77 24.59
C LEU A 35 -1.91 11.42 25.15
N CYS A 36 -2.95 11.61 24.32
CA CYS A 36 -4.23 12.16 24.73
C CYS A 36 -5.28 11.07 25.00
N THR A 37 -4.87 9.83 25.29
CA THR A 37 -5.78 8.71 25.53
C THR A 37 -6.83 9.00 26.57
N GLN A 38 -6.50 9.60 27.72
CA GLN A 38 -7.49 9.86 28.76
C GLN A 38 -8.62 10.80 28.30
N TYR A 39 -8.29 11.80 27.47
CA TYR A 39 -9.28 12.72 26.91
C TYR A 39 -10.08 12.09 25.75
N LEU A 40 -9.42 11.26 24.94
CA LEU A 40 -10.02 10.66 23.75
C LEU A 40 -10.78 9.35 24.05
N ALA A 41 -10.33 8.54 24.99
CA ALA A 41 -10.92 7.25 25.38
C ALA A 41 -12.17 7.40 26.26
N ALA A 42 -12.43 8.61 26.76
CA ALA A 42 -13.71 8.93 27.40
C ALA A 42 -14.88 8.85 26.40
N GLU A 43 -14.61 8.96 25.10
CA GLU A 43 -15.64 8.92 24.07
C GLU A 43 -15.77 7.52 23.45
N THR A 44 -16.95 6.92 23.59
CA THR A 44 -17.30 5.64 22.96
C THR A 44 -17.83 5.79 21.53
N ASP A 45 -18.08 7.03 21.11
CA ASP A 45 -18.66 7.38 19.83
C ASP A 45 -17.59 7.69 18.78
N PHE A 46 -17.60 6.93 17.68
CA PHE A 46 -16.63 7.03 16.59
C PHE A 46 -16.53 8.44 16.01
N VAL A 47 -17.66 9.07 15.71
CA VAL A 47 -17.69 10.39 15.06
C VAL A 47 -17.13 11.47 15.99
N LEU A 48 -17.58 11.51 17.24
CA LEU A 48 -17.13 12.50 18.22
C LEU A 48 -15.66 12.30 18.59
N TYR A 49 -15.23 11.04 18.73
CA TYR A 49 -13.82 10.69 18.89
C TYR A 49 -12.97 11.31 17.77
N HIS A 50 -13.37 11.15 16.51
CA HIS A 50 -12.61 11.68 15.39
C HIS A 50 -12.66 13.21 15.25
N MET A 51 -13.76 13.86 15.62
CA MET A 51 -13.83 15.33 15.71
C MET A 51 -12.87 15.89 16.76
N LYS A 52 -12.84 15.28 17.95
CA LYS A 52 -11.90 15.66 19.01
C LYS A 52 -10.46 15.34 18.63
N ALA A 53 -10.20 14.14 18.10
CA ALA A 53 -8.86 13.72 17.72
C ALA A 53 -8.23 14.61 16.64
N THR A 54 -9.00 15.00 15.62
CA THR A 54 -8.51 15.92 14.57
C THR A 54 -8.21 17.31 15.14
N SER A 55 -9.06 17.80 16.05
CA SER A 55 -8.85 19.08 16.74
C SER A 55 -7.61 19.08 17.64
N VAL A 56 -7.44 18.02 18.43
CA VAL A 56 -6.26 17.84 19.30
C VAL A 56 -4.97 17.75 18.47
N LYS A 57 -4.98 16.97 17.38
CA LYS A 57 -3.84 16.90 16.45
C LYS A 57 -3.52 18.26 15.84
N LEU A 58 -4.52 19.00 15.40
CA LEU A 58 -4.33 20.34 14.84
C LEU A 58 -3.66 21.27 15.86
N LEU A 59 -4.11 21.28 17.12
CA LEU A 59 -3.52 22.09 18.18
C LEU A 59 -2.08 21.68 18.50
N ILE A 60 -1.83 20.38 18.70
CA ILE A 60 -0.48 19.89 19.03
C ILE A 60 0.48 20.20 17.90
N HIS A 61 0.12 19.87 16.64
CA HIS A 61 1.00 20.12 15.50
C HIS A 61 1.22 21.62 15.24
N SER A 62 0.23 22.48 15.53
CA SER A 62 0.38 23.94 15.43
C SER A 62 1.17 24.53 16.60
N ALA A 63 1.16 23.88 17.77
CA ALA A 63 1.90 24.31 18.95
C ALA A 63 3.39 23.98 18.85
N LEU A 64 3.77 22.92 18.13
CA LEU A 64 5.18 22.50 18.05
C LEU A 64 6.13 23.58 17.51
N PRO A 65 5.87 24.28 16.39
CA PRO A 65 6.74 25.36 15.91
C PRO A 65 6.87 26.50 16.93
N PHE A 66 5.79 26.84 17.62
CA PHE A 66 5.82 27.89 18.65
C PHE A 66 6.54 27.41 19.92
N GLY A 67 6.39 26.14 20.29
CA GLY A 67 7.13 25.49 21.36
C GLY A 67 8.63 25.50 21.10
N TYR A 68 9.07 25.36 19.84
CA TYR A 68 10.48 25.53 19.46
C TYR A 68 10.98 26.96 19.71
N VAL A 69 10.19 27.99 19.37
CA VAL A 69 10.55 29.39 19.64
C VAL A 69 10.72 29.61 21.14
N ILE A 70 9.75 29.14 21.95
CA ILE A 70 9.82 29.22 23.42
C ILE A 70 11.06 28.49 23.94
N PHE A 71 11.36 27.30 23.41
CA PHE A 71 12.52 26.51 23.81
C PHE A 71 13.83 27.25 23.53
N ILE A 72 13.99 27.83 22.33
CA ILE A 72 15.17 28.62 21.97
C ILE A 72 15.30 29.86 22.86
N TRP A 73 14.20 30.57 23.13
CA TRP A 73 14.21 31.72 24.03
C TRP A 73 14.59 31.34 25.47
N LEU A 74 14.04 30.25 25.99
CA LEU A 74 14.36 29.74 27.32
C LEU A 74 15.84 29.36 27.42
N MET A 75 16.36 28.68 26.40
CA MET A 75 17.77 28.28 26.36
C MET A 75 18.71 29.47 26.22
N ALA A 76 18.35 30.49 25.44
CA ALA A 76 19.10 31.74 25.33
C ALA A 76 19.11 32.53 26.65
N TRP A 77 18.02 32.45 27.42
CA TRP A 77 17.93 33.04 28.75
C TRP A 77 18.80 32.30 29.78
N LEU A 78 18.77 30.97 29.78
CA LEU A 78 19.50 30.13 30.74
C LEU A 78 21.01 30.10 30.47
N ASN A 79 21.41 30.08 29.20
CA ASN A 79 22.82 29.96 28.78
C ASN A 79 23.16 31.02 27.72
N PRO A 80 23.23 32.32 28.11
CA PRO A 80 23.45 33.41 27.16
C PRO A 80 24.81 33.33 26.45
N GLU A 81 25.81 32.70 27.06
CA GLU A 81 27.15 32.53 26.48
C GLU A 81 27.23 31.41 25.43
N GLU A 82 26.35 30.39 25.50
CA GLU A 82 26.32 29.26 24.57
C GLU A 82 25.39 29.50 23.38
N ILE A 83 24.34 30.28 23.58
CA ILE A 83 23.36 30.69 22.56
C ILE A 83 23.49 32.20 22.36
N VAL A 84 24.70 32.63 22.04
CA VAL A 84 24.88 33.96 21.45
C VAL A 84 24.27 33.89 20.06
N MET A 85 23.05 34.44 19.90
CA MET A 85 22.55 34.88 18.60
C MET A 85 23.68 35.68 17.97
N GLN A 86 24.28 35.15 16.90
CA GLN A 86 25.55 35.66 16.35
C GLN A 86 25.49 37.20 16.28
N PRO A 87 26.47 37.92 16.85
CA PRO A 87 26.42 39.38 16.92
C PRO A 87 26.40 40.04 15.54
N ASN A 88 26.75 39.29 14.49
CA ASN A 88 26.72 39.69 13.08
C ASN A 88 25.76 38.82 12.25
N ALA A 89 24.58 38.49 12.78
CA ALA A 89 23.56 37.83 11.96
C ALA A 89 23.23 38.69 10.74
N SER A 90 23.21 38.09 9.56
CA SER A 90 22.82 38.83 8.34
C SER A 90 21.39 39.36 8.50
N PHE A 91 21.12 40.54 7.94
CA PHE A 91 19.77 41.15 7.92
C PHE A 91 18.68 40.18 7.43
N TYR A 92 19.01 39.29 6.48
CA TYR A 92 18.10 38.26 6.01
C TYR A 92 17.79 37.18 7.06
N ALA A 93 18.78 36.79 7.88
CA ALA A 93 18.60 35.78 8.92
C ALA A 93 17.72 36.31 10.07
N GLU A 94 17.92 37.56 10.47
CA GLU A 94 17.09 38.20 11.52
C GLU A 94 15.64 38.35 11.06
N GLN A 95 15.41 38.80 9.83
CA GLN A 95 14.07 38.87 9.26
C GLN A 95 13.41 37.49 9.15
N ALA A 96 14.15 36.48 8.69
CA ALA A 96 13.62 35.11 8.59
C ALA A 96 13.23 34.55 9.97
N TRP A 97 14.05 34.78 10.99
CA TRP A 97 13.75 34.37 12.36
C TRP A 97 12.53 35.10 12.93
N SER A 98 12.44 36.41 12.74
CA SER A 98 11.29 37.21 13.17
C SER A 98 9.99 36.76 12.49
N LEU A 99 10.03 36.50 11.17
CA LEU A 99 8.90 35.98 10.42
C LEU A 99 8.49 34.58 10.90
N PHE A 100 9.46 33.71 11.23
CA PHE A 100 9.19 32.40 11.81
C PHE A 100 8.53 32.48 13.19
N CYS A 101 8.99 33.38 14.06
CA CYS A 101 8.40 33.61 15.39
C CYS A 101 6.96 34.13 15.26
N SER A 102 6.74 35.15 14.42
CA SER A 102 5.40 35.69 14.19
C SER A 102 4.48 34.67 13.52
N GLY A 103 4.99 33.91 12.54
CA GLY A 103 4.23 32.90 11.82
C GLY A 103 3.80 31.73 12.69
N SER A 104 4.71 31.21 13.53
CA SER A 104 4.40 30.12 14.47
C SER A 104 3.37 30.53 15.53
N GLY A 105 3.50 31.73 16.11
CA GLY A 105 2.49 32.26 17.05
C GLY A 105 1.14 32.49 16.39
N THR A 106 1.11 33.03 15.17
CA THR A 106 -0.13 33.23 14.40
C THR A 106 -0.80 31.91 14.06
N LEU A 107 -0.03 30.90 13.62
CA LEU A 107 -0.53 29.56 13.32
C LEU A 107 -1.21 28.93 14.54
N LEU A 108 -0.56 29.00 15.71
CA LEU A 108 -1.12 28.49 16.96
C LEU A 108 -2.41 29.23 17.33
N LEU A 109 -2.41 30.56 17.28
CA LEU A 109 -3.59 31.37 17.61
C LEU A 109 -4.77 31.04 16.69
N VAL A 110 -4.54 30.97 15.38
CA VAL A 110 -5.57 30.59 14.40
C VAL A 110 -6.09 29.18 14.69
N SER A 111 -5.21 28.22 15.01
CA SER A 111 -5.63 26.86 15.35
C SER A 111 -6.49 26.78 16.62
N MET A 112 -6.19 27.61 17.63
CA MET A 112 -7.00 27.70 18.84
C MET A 112 -8.37 28.30 18.55
N LEU A 113 -8.42 29.39 17.77
CA LEU A 113 -9.66 30.03 17.38
C LEU A 113 -10.55 29.11 16.52
N THR A 114 -9.97 28.33 15.60
CA THR A 114 -10.73 27.39 14.78
C THR A 114 -11.30 26.24 15.60
N VAL A 115 -10.53 25.66 16.52
CA VAL A 115 -11.03 24.60 17.41
C VAL A 115 -12.10 25.14 18.36
N PHE A 116 -11.91 26.34 18.91
CA PHE A 116 -12.94 26.99 19.72
C PHE A 116 -14.22 27.22 18.90
N TYR A 117 -14.10 27.75 17.69
CA TYR A 117 -15.23 27.92 16.77
C TYR A 117 -15.95 26.60 16.48
N TRP A 118 -15.22 25.49 16.28
CA TRP A 118 -15.84 24.18 16.12
C TRP A 118 -16.58 23.72 17.37
N ALA A 119 -16.06 23.98 18.56
CA ALA A 119 -16.67 23.55 19.82
C ALA A 119 -17.92 24.35 20.24
N THR A 120 -18.07 25.61 19.80
CA THR A 120 -19.14 26.53 20.27
C THR A 120 -20.58 26.06 20.03
N ASP A 121 -20.85 25.28 18.99
CA ASP A 121 -22.20 24.76 18.66
C ASP A 121 -22.22 23.22 18.65
N GLY A 122 -21.66 22.60 19.69
CA GLY A 122 -21.66 21.14 19.84
C GLY A 122 -21.09 20.43 18.61
N TRP A 123 -20.02 20.97 18.02
CA TRP A 123 -19.31 20.44 16.85
C TRP A 123 -20.03 20.55 15.49
N SER A 124 -21.19 21.20 15.38
CA SER A 124 -21.91 21.37 14.10
C SER A 124 -21.06 22.04 13.01
N ASN A 125 -20.17 22.95 13.41
CA ASN A 125 -19.29 23.71 12.51
C ASN A 125 -18.05 22.93 12.04
N HIS A 126 -17.80 21.76 12.64
CA HIS A 126 -16.65 20.94 12.32
C HIS A 126 -16.75 20.40 10.87
N PRO A 127 -15.64 20.27 10.12
CA PRO A 127 -15.66 19.77 8.75
C PRO A 127 -16.36 18.40 8.60
N ILE A 128 -16.15 17.49 9.57
CA ILE A 128 -16.83 16.19 9.60
C ILE A 128 -18.35 16.36 9.74
N ALA A 129 -18.83 17.23 10.63
CA ALA A 129 -20.27 17.46 10.81
C ALA A 129 -20.89 18.04 9.54
N LYS A 130 -20.23 19.02 8.92
CA LYS A 130 -20.65 19.59 7.63
C LYS A 130 -20.69 18.55 6.50
N GLN A 131 -19.77 17.59 6.50
CA GLN A 131 -19.83 16.48 5.54
C GLN A 131 -21.01 15.55 5.82
N LEU A 132 -21.26 15.20 7.09
CA LEU A 132 -22.41 14.37 7.48
C LEU A 132 -23.75 15.03 7.12
N GLN A 133 -23.86 16.36 7.21
CA GLN A 133 -25.04 17.12 6.78
C GLN A 133 -25.39 16.89 5.30
N LEU A 134 -24.40 16.66 4.45
CA LEU A 134 -24.61 16.40 3.01
C LEU A 134 -25.20 15.02 2.72
N MET A 135 -25.17 14.12 3.70
CA MET A 135 -25.62 12.72 3.62
C MET A 135 -26.89 12.47 4.43
N THR A 136 -27.63 13.54 4.72
CA THR A 136 -28.95 13.44 5.36
C THR A 136 -29.97 12.83 4.39
N THR A 137 -30.78 11.92 4.92
CA THR A 137 -31.85 11.23 4.20
C THR A 137 -33.18 11.49 4.91
N PRO A 138 -34.35 11.21 4.30
CA PRO A 138 -35.64 11.35 5.00
C PRO A 138 -35.70 10.58 6.34
N ASP A 139 -35.01 9.44 6.43
CA ASP A 139 -34.91 8.64 7.65
C ASP A 139 -33.88 9.20 8.65
N LEU A 140 -32.89 9.97 8.17
CA LEU A 140 -31.81 10.57 8.96
C LEU A 140 -31.75 12.09 8.71
N PRO A 141 -32.63 12.87 9.39
CA PRO A 141 -32.85 14.27 9.04
C PRO A 141 -31.74 15.23 9.50
N ASP A 142 -30.99 14.89 10.55
CA ASP A 142 -29.88 15.70 11.06
C ASP A 142 -28.55 14.96 10.94
N TRP A 143 -27.44 15.71 10.89
CA TRP A 143 -26.09 15.15 10.88
C TRP A 143 -25.79 14.34 12.13
N ARG A 144 -26.41 14.69 13.26
CA ARG A 144 -26.33 13.92 14.50
C ARG A 144 -26.99 12.56 14.36
N SER A 145 -28.13 12.47 13.68
CA SER A 145 -28.79 11.19 13.39
C SER A 145 -27.91 10.30 12.52
N VAL A 146 -27.28 10.88 11.49
CA VAL A 146 -26.27 10.17 10.67
C VAL A 146 -25.09 9.71 11.52
N ALA A 147 -24.59 10.57 12.42
CA ALA A 147 -23.49 10.23 13.31
C ALA A 147 -23.83 9.08 14.27
N ILE A 148 -25.04 9.08 14.85
CA ILE A 148 -25.53 8.00 15.71
C ILE A 148 -25.60 6.69 14.92
N ASN A 149 -26.16 6.70 13.71
CA ASN A 149 -26.22 5.51 12.87
C ASN A 149 -24.82 4.96 12.55
N ILE A 150 -23.85 5.82 12.22
CA ILE A 150 -22.46 5.42 12.02
C ILE A 150 -21.85 4.84 13.31
N ASN A 151 -22.09 5.46 14.46
CA ASN A 151 -21.57 4.98 15.75
C ASN A 151 -22.13 3.60 16.11
N ASP A 152 -23.42 3.40 15.89
CA ASP A 152 -24.11 2.13 16.16
C ASP A 152 -23.58 1.01 15.26
N GLU A 153 -23.42 1.28 13.96
CA GLU A 153 -22.81 0.32 13.02
C GLU A 153 -21.34 0.07 13.35
N TYR A 154 -20.59 1.10 13.75
CA TYR A 154 -19.19 0.96 14.10
C TYR A 154 -18.99 0.08 15.35
N ARG A 155 -19.96 0.02 16.26
CA ARG A 155 -19.88 -0.85 17.45
C ARG A 155 -20.10 -2.33 17.13
N ARG A 156 -20.67 -2.66 15.97
CA ARG A 156 -20.91 -4.05 15.55
C ARG A 156 -19.61 -4.75 15.14
N ASP A 157 -19.62 -6.08 15.19
CA ASP A 157 -18.51 -6.95 14.75
C ASP A 157 -18.46 -7.13 13.22
N THR A 158 -19.42 -6.57 12.49
CA THR A 158 -19.49 -6.62 11.03
C THR A 158 -18.55 -5.63 10.34
N LYS A 159 -17.93 -4.71 11.08
CA LYS A 159 -16.98 -3.73 10.54
C LYS A 159 -15.67 -4.38 10.09
N ILE A 160 -15.07 -3.81 9.05
CA ILE A 160 -13.68 -4.05 8.70
C ILE A 160 -12.88 -2.77 8.86
N SER A 161 -11.68 -2.88 9.42
CA SER A 161 -10.73 -1.77 9.57
C SER A 161 -9.40 -2.17 8.94
N ILE A 162 -9.11 -1.61 7.76
CA ILE A 162 -7.89 -1.88 7.00
C ILE A 162 -7.00 -0.65 7.10
N ARG A 163 -5.80 -0.82 7.63
CA ARG A 163 -4.82 0.26 7.68
C ARG A 163 -4.11 0.39 6.34
N SER A 164 -4.28 1.54 5.67
CA SER A 164 -3.73 1.80 4.35
C SER A 164 -2.29 2.30 4.40
N ASN A 165 -1.98 3.18 5.35
CA ASN A 165 -0.64 3.70 5.60
C ASN A 165 -0.52 4.18 7.07
N ALA A 166 0.59 4.85 7.41
CA ALA A 166 0.82 5.36 8.77
C ALA A 166 -0.32 6.28 9.26
N ILE A 167 -0.88 7.09 8.37
CA ILE A 167 -1.79 8.20 8.70
C ILE A 167 -3.24 8.02 8.24
N SER A 168 -3.55 6.92 7.52
CA SER A 168 -4.86 6.68 6.92
C SER A 168 -5.34 5.26 7.12
N THR A 169 -6.61 5.15 7.51
CA THR A 169 -7.29 3.89 7.77
C THR A 169 -8.62 3.89 7.03
N LEU A 170 -8.89 2.78 6.37
CA LEU A 170 -10.18 2.49 5.77
C LEU A 170 -11.03 1.72 6.78
N VAL A 171 -12.21 2.25 7.07
CA VAL A 171 -13.25 1.57 7.85
C VAL A 171 -14.45 1.37 6.94
N VAL A 172 -14.94 0.14 6.82
CA VAL A 172 -16.17 -0.17 6.09
C VAL A 172 -17.11 -0.87 7.04
N THR A 173 -18.31 -0.31 7.19
CA THR A 173 -19.41 -0.88 7.99
C THR A 173 -20.44 -1.53 7.07
N GLU A 174 -21.65 -1.81 7.56
CA GLU A 174 -22.73 -2.34 6.73
C GLU A 174 -23.16 -1.32 5.67
N SER A 175 -23.33 -0.05 6.05
CA SER A 175 -23.88 0.99 5.18
C SER A 175 -22.88 2.07 4.79
N TRP A 176 -21.70 2.14 5.42
CA TRP A 176 -20.77 3.27 5.25
C TRP A 176 -19.38 2.82 4.79
N ILE A 177 -18.76 3.66 3.96
CA ILE A 177 -17.34 3.61 3.63
C ILE A 177 -16.69 4.88 4.19
N ILE A 178 -15.72 4.69 5.07
CA ILE A 178 -15.09 5.76 5.82
C ILE A 178 -13.58 5.67 5.65
N LYS A 179 -13.00 6.64 4.94
CA LYS A 179 -11.54 6.83 4.89
C LYS A 179 -11.15 7.89 5.91
N THR A 180 -10.53 7.48 7.00
CA THR A 180 -9.96 8.40 7.98
C THR A 180 -8.54 8.78 7.55
N ASN A 181 -8.21 10.07 7.57
CA ASN A 181 -6.82 10.54 7.48
C ASN A 181 -6.48 11.35 8.73
N MET A 182 -5.28 11.96 8.76
CA MET A 182 -4.81 12.76 9.89
C MET A 182 -5.72 13.95 10.23
N TYR A 183 -6.22 14.67 9.23
CA TYR A 183 -7.07 15.87 9.42
C TYR A 183 -8.39 15.83 8.67
N VAL A 184 -8.47 15.06 7.57
CA VAL A 184 -9.64 15.04 6.69
C VAL A 184 -10.16 13.62 6.61
N HIS A 185 -11.43 13.47 6.95
CA HIS A 185 -12.15 12.21 6.82
C HIS A 185 -13.01 12.27 5.57
N ASN A 186 -13.11 11.16 4.84
CA ASN A 186 -14.04 11.03 3.74
C ASN A 186 -15.03 9.95 4.10
N ILE A 187 -16.30 10.33 4.21
CA ILE A 187 -17.40 9.44 4.58
C ILE A 187 -18.37 9.43 3.41
N VAL A 188 -18.86 8.26 3.03
CA VAL A 188 -19.88 8.08 2.00
C VAL A 188 -20.73 6.85 2.32
N SER A 189 -22.03 6.88 1.99
CA SER A 189 -22.89 5.70 2.05
C SER A 189 -22.54 4.71 0.94
N GLN A 190 -22.54 3.41 1.23
CA GLN A 190 -22.32 2.34 0.25
C GLN A 190 -23.40 2.31 -0.83
N THR A 191 -24.64 2.62 -0.46
CA THR A 191 -25.77 2.69 -1.41
C THR A 191 -25.63 3.85 -2.39
N GLU A 192 -24.81 4.84 -2.09
CA GLU A 192 -24.56 5.99 -2.95
C GLU A 192 -23.13 6.02 -3.50
N ALA A 193 -22.35 4.95 -3.32
CA ALA A 193 -20.96 4.89 -3.77
C ALA A 193 -20.78 3.88 -4.90
N HIS A 194 -20.10 4.32 -5.97
CA HIS A 194 -19.54 3.43 -6.98
C HIS A 194 -18.04 3.29 -6.73
N LEU A 195 -17.58 2.05 -6.57
CA LEU A 195 -16.16 1.73 -6.38
C LEU A 195 -15.58 1.17 -7.68
N ALA A 196 -14.45 1.72 -8.11
CA ALA A 196 -13.72 1.26 -9.28
C ALA A 196 -12.23 1.07 -8.96
N ALA A 197 -11.74 -0.17 -9.01
CA ALA A 197 -10.32 -0.48 -8.94
C ALA A 197 -9.68 -0.23 -10.30
N TYR A 198 -8.74 0.72 -10.39
CA TYR A 198 -8.21 1.19 -11.68
C TYR A 198 -6.68 1.08 -11.84
N LYS A 199 -5.93 0.94 -10.75
CA LYS A 199 -4.46 0.83 -10.80
C LYS A 199 -3.91 -0.05 -9.67
N ILE A 200 -2.90 -0.86 -9.98
CA ILE A 200 -2.05 -1.55 -8.99
C ILE A 200 -0.68 -0.84 -8.97
N ASP A 201 -0.27 -0.39 -7.78
CA ASP A 201 1.06 0.15 -7.52
C ASP A 201 1.87 -0.89 -6.73
N THR A 202 2.95 -1.39 -7.33
CA THR A 202 3.96 -2.19 -6.66
C THR A 202 4.91 -1.25 -5.93
N LYS A 203 4.96 -1.31 -4.60
CA LYS A 203 6.01 -0.61 -3.83
C LYS A 203 7.04 -1.62 -3.37
N GLU A 204 8.28 -1.44 -3.81
CA GLU A 204 9.42 -2.09 -3.19
C GLU A 204 9.60 -1.46 -1.81
N VAL A 205 9.22 -2.19 -0.77
CA VAL A 205 9.45 -1.74 0.60
C VAL A 205 10.82 -2.26 0.98
N ILE A 206 11.78 -1.35 1.15
CA ILE A 206 13.09 -1.64 1.75
C ILE A 206 12.87 -1.73 3.28
N THR A 207 12.19 -2.77 3.74
CA THR A 207 12.13 -3.17 5.14
C THR A 207 12.22 -4.69 5.21
N ASP A 208 12.80 -5.24 6.27
CA ASP A 208 13.20 -6.65 6.46
C ASP A 208 12.13 -7.72 6.13
N THR A 209 10.86 -7.33 6.00
CA THR A 209 9.83 -8.17 5.39
C THR A 209 9.95 -8.10 3.87
N LEU A 210 10.65 -9.07 3.27
CA LEU A 210 10.88 -9.31 1.84
C LEU A 210 9.61 -9.44 0.95
N GLU A 211 8.44 -8.97 1.38
CA GLU A 211 7.23 -8.94 0.57
C GLU A 211 7.05 -7.55 -0.03
N SER A 212 7.22 -7.44 -1.35
CA SER A 212 6.75 -6.26 -2.08
C SER A 212 5.25 -6.08 -1.81
N ALA A 213 4.89 -5.04 -1.07
CA ALA A 213 3.51 -4.74 -0.80
C ALA A 213 2.89 -4.15 -2.08
N GLU A 214 2.08 -4.96 -2.77
CA GLU A 214 1.26 -4.50 -3.88
C GLU A 214 0.02 -3.81 -3.32
N PHE A 215 -0.23 -2.58 -3.78
CA PHE A 215 -1.38 -1.80 -3.37
C PHE A 215 -2.29 -1.55 -4.55
N VAL A 216 -3.59 -1.71 -4.36
CA VAL A 216 -4.60 -1.32 -5.34
C VAL A 216 -5.18 0.04 -4.99
N ASN A 217 -5.26 0.91 -6.00
CA ASN A 217 -5.98 2.18 -5.93
C ASN A 217 -7.41 1.99 -6.41
N ILE A 218 -8.35 2.34 -5.53
CA ILE A 218 -9.78 2.22 -5.73
C ILE A 218 -10.36 3.63 -5.70
N LEU A 219 -10.98 4.05 -6.81
CA LEU A 219 -11.73 5.28 -6.88
C LEU A 219 -13.11 5.07 -6.26
N VAL A 220 -13.45 5.90 -5.28
CA VAL A 220 -14.80 5.98 -4.72
C VAL A 220 -15.47 7.21 -5.31
N LYS A 221 -16.47 6.97 -6.15
CA LYS A 221 -17.27 8.02 -6.78
C LYS A 221 -18.67 8.02 -6.17
N PRO A 222 -19.01 9.03 -5.37
CA PRO A 222 -20.38 9.22 -4.90
C PRO A 222 -21.33 9.47 -6.07
N GLN A 223 -22.54 8.92 -6.00
CA GLN A 223 -23.63 9.13 -6.93
C GLN A 223 -24.19 10.55 -6.79
N VAL A 224 -24.22 11.07 -5.56
CA VAL A 224 -24.62 12.43 -5.25
C VAL A 224 -23.41 13.36 -5.44
N THR A 225 -23.53 14.34 -6.34
CA THR A 225 -22.47 15.31 -6.70
C THR A 225 -22.05 16.25 -5.57
N ARG A 226 -22.70 16.19 -4.40
CA ARG A 226 -22.40 17.00 -3.21
C ARG A 226 -21.10 16.57 -2.51
N VAL A 227 -20.66 15.32 -2.70
CA VAL A 227 -19.44 14.79 -2.08
C VAL A 227 -18.35 14.62 -3.14
N LYS A 228 -17.14 15.11 -2.86
CA LYS A 228 -16.01 14.97 -3.78
C LYS A 228 -15.55 13.51 -3.86
N PRO A 229 -15.23 13.00 -5.06
CA PRO A 229 -14.66 11.67 -5.20
C PRO A 229 -13.28 11.61 -4.53
N PHE A 230 -12.94 10.44 -3.99
CA PHE A 230 -11.67 10.22 -3.32
C PHE A 230 -11.11 8.83 -3.65
N ILE A 231 -9.80 8.68 -3.48
CA ILE A 231 -9.09 7.44 -3.77
C ILE A 231 -8.75 6.74 -2.46
N ILE A 232 -9.05 5.45 -2.40
CA ILE A 232 -8.63 4.54 -1.35
C ILE A 232 -7.47 3.71 -1.89
N ARG A 233 -6.43 3.54 -1.08
CA ARG A 233 -5.30 2.65 -1.40
C ARG A 233 -5.26 1.54 -0.36
N ILE A 234 -5.34 0.28 -0.76
CA ILE A 234 -5.25 -0.87 0.15
C ILE A 234 -4.28 -1.92 -0.38
N ASN A 235 -3.70 -2.72 0.51
CA ASN A 235 -2.90 -3.87 0.12
C ASN A 235 -3.82 -4.91 -0.57
N ILE A 236 -3.33 -5.54 -1.65
CA ILE A 236 -4.08 -6.57 -2.39
C ILE A 236 -4.50 -7.74 -1.48
N ALA A 237 -3.75 -8.05 -0.42
CA ALA A 237 -4.13 -9.09 0.55
C ALA A 237 -5.52 -8.88 1.16
N HIS A 238 -5.96 -7.63 1.35
CA HIS A 238 -7.27 -7.29 1.93
C HIS A 238 -8.37 -7.09 0.88
N ILE A 239 -8.09 -7.28 -0.41
CA ILE A 239 -9.09 -7.01 -1.46
C ILE A 239 -10.29 -7.98 -1.39
N LYS A 240 -10.02 -9.24 -1.04
CA LYS A 240 -11.05 -10.27 -0.92
C LYS A 240 -11.99 -9.93 0.24
N GLU A 241 -11.41 -9.63 1.40
CA GLU A 241 -12.14 -9.19 2.59
C GLU A 241 -12.99 -7.94 2.32
N LEU A 242 -12.43 -6.94 1.63
CA LEU A 242 -13.19 -5.76 1.23
C LEU A 242 -14.36 -6.14 0.31
N ARG A 243 -14.12 -6.95 -0.72
CA ARG A 243 -15.15 -7.36 -1.69
C ARG A 243 -16.30 -8.09 -1.02
N ASP A 244 -15.99 -8.96 -0.06
CA ASP A 244 -16.99 -9.78 0.65
C ASP A 244 -17.89 -8.92 1.57
N ARG A 245 -17.46 -7.70 1.91
CA ARG A 245 -18.18 -6.78 2.81
C ARG A 245 -18.89 -5.63 2.11
N LEU A 246 -18.61 -5.40 0.83
CA LEU A 246 -19.28 -4.35 0.06
C LEU A 246 -20.70 -4.78 -0.32
N GLN A 247 -21.68 -3.90 -0.09
CA GLN A 247 -23.06 -4.12 -0.55
C GLN A 247 -23.18 -4.15 -2.08
N ARG A 248 -22.31 -3.40 -2.78
CA ARG A 248 -22.30 -3.28 -4.23
C ARG A 248 -21.01 -3.86 -4.81
N PRO A 249 -21.09 -4.60 -5.93
CA PRO A 249 -19.89 -5.11 -6.57
C PRO A 249 -19.00 -3.95 -7.00
N MET A 250 -17.72 -4.05 -6.66
CA MET A 250 -16.71 -3.12 -7.12
C MET A 250 -16.38 -3.40 -8.59
N LEU A 251 -16.37 -2.36 -9.43
CA LEU A 251 -15.90 -2.45 -10.81
C LEU A 251 -14.38 -2.64 -10.83
N VAL A 252 -13.92 -3.66 -11.54
CA VAL A 252 -12.48 -3.87 -11.76
C VAL A 252 -12.17 -3.47 -13.19
N MET A 253 -11.35 -2.44 -13.36
CA MET A 253 -10.94 -2.01 -14.70
C MET A 253 -10.05 -3.09 -15.34
N PRO A 254 -10.06 -3.26 -16.67
CA PRO A 254 -9.23 -4.26 -17.36
C PRO A 254 -7.72 -4.11 -17.07
N SER A 255 -7.28 -2.90 -16.74
CA SER A 255 -5.91 -2.57 -16.32
C SER A 255 -5.50 -3.17 -14.97
N VAL A 256 -6.45 -3.68 -14.18
CA VAL A 256 -6.23 -4.23 -12.84
C VAL A 256 -6.51 -5.72 -12.88
N GLN A 257 -5.46 -6.51 -12.80
CA GLN A 257 -5.56 -7.96 -12.70
C GLN A 257 -4.93 -8.40 -11.38
N PHE A 258 -5.76 -8.90 -10.48
CA PHE A 258 -5.34 -9.46 -9.20
C PHE A 258 -4.73 -10.85 -9.43
N ARG A 259 -3.50 -10.88 -9.96
CA ARG A 259 -2.79 -12.10 -10.29
C ARG A 259 -1.90 -12.56 -9.15
N THR A 260 -1.82 -13.87 -8.93
CA THR A 260 -0.84 -14.43 -8.00
C THR A 260 0.59 -14.27 -8.54
N LEU A 261 1.60 -14.29 -7.66
CA LEU A 261 3.00 -14.28 -8.09
C LEU A 261 3.31 -15.41 -9.07
N THR A 262 2.70 -16.58 -8.85
CA THR A 262 2.82 -17.74 -9.74
C THR A 262 2.18 -17.47 -11.09
N GLU A 263 0.99 -16.88 -11.17
CA GLU A 263 0.36 -16.52 -12.44
C GLU A 263 1.19 -15.51 -13.24
N ARG A 264 1.70 -14.47 -12.58
CA ARG A 264 2.60 -13.48 -13.22
C ARG A 264 3.87 -14.16 -13.73
N PHE A 265 4.46 -15.05 -12.93
CA PHE A 265 5.63 -15.82 -13.39
C PHE A 265 5.30 -16.71 -14.58
N VAL A 266 4.17 -17.44 -14.56
CA VAL A 266 3.76 -18.34 -15.64
C VAL A 266 3.59 -17.58 -16.95
N GLU A 267 3.03 -16.36 -16.92
CA GLU A 267 2.89 -15.53 -18.11
C GLU A 267 4.26 -15.09 -18.67
N VAL A 268 5.13 -14.54 -17.83
CA VAL A 268 6.47 -14.11 -18.28
C VAL A 268 7.28 -15.32 -18.77
N PHE A 269 7.19 -16.46 -18.07
CA PHE A 269 7.82 -17.71 -18.49
C PHE A 269 7.32 -18.19 -19.85
N LYS A 270 6.00 -18.11 -20.13
CA LYS A 270 5.45 -18.43 -21.45
C LYS A 270 6.00 -17.51 -22.54
N GLY A 271 6.15 -16.22 -22.24
CA GLY A 271 6.74 -15.24 -23.14
C GLY A 271 8.20 -15.56 -23.47
N GLU A 272 9.02 -15.87 -22.47
CA GLU A 272 10.41 -16.27 -22.66
C GLU A 272 10.55 -17.59 -23.43
N VAL A 273 9.70 -18.59 -23.12
CA VAL A 273 9.70 -19.87 -23.83
C VAL A 273 9.25 -19.72 -25.29
N ALA A 274 8.40 -18.74 -25.60
CA ALA A 274 8.00 -18.45 -26.97
C ALA A 274 9.14 -17.91 -27.85
N LEU A 275 10.22 -17.40 -27.23
CA LEU A 275 11.43 -16.97 -27.94
C LEU A 275 12.41 -18.13 -28.21
N ASN A 276 12.20 -19.29 -27.59
CA ASN A 276 13.06 -20.45 -27.77
C ASN A 276 12.74 -21.18 -29.09
N PRO A 277 13.69 -21.94 -29.66
CA PRO A 277 13.44 -22.77 -30.83
C PRO A 277 12.30 -23.77 -30.59
N THR A 278 11.49 -24.02 -31.61
CA THR A 278 10.51 -25.11 -31.60
C THR A 278 11.18 -26.44 -31.93
N VAL A 279 10.61 -27.53 -31.42
CA VAL A 279 11.16 -28.88 -31.62
C VAL A 279 10.13 -29.79 -32.27
N ALA A 280 10.52 -30.44 -33.37
CA ALA A 280 9.78 -31.53 -33.98
C ALA A 280 9.62 -32.69 -32.97
N SER A 281 8.38 -33.06 -32.69
CA SER A 281 8.08 -34.22 -31.85
C SER A 281 7.79 -35.44 -32.72
N THR A 282 8.60 -36.48 -32.59
CA THR A 282 8.28 -37.82 -33.11
C THR A 282 7.20 -38.53 -32.29
N PHE A 283 6.82 -37.96 -31.14
CA PHE A 283 5.70 -38.47 -30.34
C PHE A 283 4.39 -38.03 -30.98
N ILE A 284 3.67 -39.01 -31.55
CA ILE A 284 2.30 -38.86 -32.00
C ILE A 284 1.41 -39.10 -30.77
N PRO A 285 0.72 -38.08 -30.25
CA PRO A 285 -0.21 -38.23 -29.14
C PRO A 285 -1.33 -39.19 -29.55
N GLU A 286 -1.67 -40.15 -28.70
CA GLU A 286 -2.89 -40.93 -28.87
C GLU A 286 -4.11 -40.08 -28.49
N ASP A 287 -5.30 -40.43 -29.01
CA ASP A 287 -6.55 -39.76 -28.66
C ASP A 287 -6.78 -39.84 -27.14
N GLY A 288 -6.53 -38.73 -26.43
CA GLY A 288 -6.67 -38.63 -24.97
C GLY A 288 -5.41 -38.23 -24.19
N ASP A 289 -4.26 -38.06 -24.86
CA ASP A 289 -3.03 -37.63 -24.18
C ASP A 289 -3.11 -36.17 -23.68
N CYS A 290 -3.45 -36.02 -22.40
CA CYS A 290 -3.47 -34.75 -21.69
C CYS A 290 -2.17 -34.52 -20.91
N CYS A 291 -1.90 -33.25 -20.59
CA CYS A 291 -0.84 -32.83 -19.70
C CYS A 291 -1.02 -33.51 -18.34
N LEU A 292 0.07 -34.11 -17.85
CA LEU A 292 0.10 -34.92 -16.62
C LEU A 292 -0.41 -34.19 -15.37
N ALA A 293 -0.26 -32.86 -15.31
CA ALA A 293 -0.61 -32.08 -14.14
C ALA A 293 -2.04 -31.52 -14.17
N CYS A 294 -2.45 -30.85 -15.25
CA CYS A 294 -3.80 -30.28 -15.32
C CYS A 294 -4.85 -31.25 -15.85
N LEU A 295 -4.44 -32.24 -16.65
CA LEU A 295 -5.33 -33.16 -17.38
C LEU A 295 -6.35 -32.44 -18.30
N GLN A 296 -6.17 -31.15 -18.56
CA GLN A 296 -7.10 -30.32 -19.36
C GLN A 296 -6.64 -30.09 -20.80
N VAL A 297 -5.33 -29.88 -20.98
CA VAL A 297 -4.74 -29.52 -22.29
C VAL A 297 -3.70 -30.54 -22.69
N GLN A 298 -3.45 -30.68 -24.00
CA GLN A 298 -2.40 -31.57 -24.49
C GLN A 298 -0.99 -31.04 -24.14
N PRO A 299 0.02 -31.90 -23.98
CA PRO A 299 1.40 -31.48 -23.78
C PRO A 299 1.96 -30.66 -24.94
N ASP A 300 2.38 -29.42 -24.73
CA ASP A 300 2.85 -28.51 -25.80
C ASP A 300 4.34 -28.20 -25.72
N VAL A 301 5.04 -28.69 -24.69
CA VAL A 301 6.47 -28.41 -24.48
C VAL A 301 7.33 -29.65 -24.25
N LYS A 302 8.61 -29.53 -24.62
CA LYS A 302 9.67 -30.49 -24.34
C LYS A 302 10.89 -29.78 -23.78
N ILE A 303 11.56 -30.43 -22.83
CA ILE A 303 12.84 -29.94 -22.29
C ILE A 303 13.97 -30.44 -23.19
N VAL A 304 14.69 -29.54 -23.84
CA VAL A 304 15.84 -29.81 -24.71
C VAL A 304 16.94 -28.83 -24.36
N LYS A 305 18.15 -29.33 -24.11
CA LYS A 305 19.27 -28.49 -23.68
C LYS A 305 19.71 -27.57 -24.83
N TYR A 306 19.49 -26.27 -24.64
CA TYR A 306 19.95 -25.19 -25.55
C TYR A 306 20.74 -24.11 -24.82
N CYS A 307 20.74 -24.10 -23.49
CA CYS A 307 21.55 -23.17 -22.74
C CYS A 307 23.06 -23.42 -22.93
N LEU A 308 23.83 -22.33 -22.87
CA LEU A 308 25.29 -22.34 -23.08
C LEU A 308 26.09 -22.65 -21.81
N ASP A 309 25.41 -22.96 -20.69
CA ASP A 309 26.03 -23.20 -19.37
C ASP A 309 27.02 -22.10 -18.94
N ILE A 310 26.69 -20.84 -19.24
CA ILE A 310 27.47 -19.66 -18.83
C ILE A 310 26.73 -18.90 -17.71
N ASP A 311 27.50 -18.24 -16.85
CA ASP A 311 26.99 -17.29 -15.86
C ASP A 311 26.70 -15.90 -16.48
N SER A 312 26.21 -14.96 -15.66
CA SER A 312 25.92 -13.59 -16.08
C SER A 312 27.14 -12.80 -16.57
N ASN A 313 28.35 -13.25 -16.22
CA ASN A 313 29.62 -12.62 -16.59
C ASN A 313 30.28 -13.31 -17.80
N GLY A 314 29.60 -14.30 -18.39
CA GLY A 314 30.10 -15.08 -19.53
C GLY A 314 31.12 -16.17 -19.16
N ALA A 315 31.32 -16.46 -17.88
CA ALA A 315 32.18 -17.54 -17.43
C ALA A 315 31.43 -18.88 -17.48
N ILE A 316 32.16 -19.96 -17.76
CA ILE A 316 31.58 -21.31 -17.83
C ILE A 316 31.22 -21.77 -16.41
N LEU A 317 29.96 -22.20 -16.24
CA LEU A 317 29.46 -22.68 -14.95
C LEU A 317 30.18 -23.96 -14.49
N PRO A 318 30.35 -24.18 -13.18
CA PRO A 318 30.82 -25.44 -12.63
C PRO A 318 29.90 -26.59 -13.05
N GLU A 319 30.47 -27.77 -13.30
CA GLU A 319 29.73 -28.98 -13.73
C GLU A 319 28.45 -29.30 -12.92
N PRO A 320 28.41 -29.20 -11.57
CA PRO A 320 27.17 -29.44 -10.84
C PRO A 320 26.06 -28.43 -11.17
N GLU A 321 26.39 -27.21 -11.58
CA GLU A 321 25.43 -26.13 -11.85
C GLU A 321 24.93 -26.12 -13.29
N ARG A 322 25.45 -27.00 -14.15
CA ARG A 322 25.07 -27.09 -15.56
C ARG A 322 23.72 -27.75 -15.76
N CYS A 323 23.03 -27.35 -16.83
CA CYS A 323 21.83 -28.05 -17.25
C CYS A 323 22.20 -29.39 -17.88
N GLN A 324 21.31 -30.37 -17.71
CA GLN A 324 21.49 -31.73 -18.18
C GLN A 324 20.47 -32.04 -19.29
N PRO A 325 20.84 -32.86 -20.28
CA PRO A 325 19.90 -33.27 -21.32
C PRO A 325 18.75 -34.09 -20.72
N CYS A 326 17.51 -33.78 -21.13
CA CYS A 326 16.31 -34.49 -20.70
C CYS A 326 15.85 -35.47 -21.79
N GLY A 327 15.78 -36.76 -21.45
CA GLY A 327 15.28 -37.82 -22.34
C GLY A 327 13.79 -38.13 -22.20
N CYS A 328 13.04 -37.32 -21.44
CA CYS A 328 11.63 -37.58 -21.20
C CYS A 328 10.77 -37.28 -22.43
N ARG A 329 9.65 -37.99 -22.53
CA ARG A 329 8.60 -37.68 -23.51
C ARG A 329 7.90 -36.36 -23.15
N PRO A 330 7.32 -35.62 -24.12
CA PRO A 330 6.52 -34.44 -23.83
C PRO A 330 5.23 -34.82 -23.08
N LEU A 331 5.20 -34.57 -21.77
CA LEU A 331 4.08 -34.92 -20.88
C LEU A 331 3.41 -33.70 -20.22
N TRP A 332 3.95 -32.50 -20.43
CA TRP A 332 3.56 -31.29 -19.74
C TRP A 332 3.12 -30.22 -20.72
N CYS A 333 2.16 -29.39 -20.31
CA CYS A 333 1.96 -28.11 -20.96
C CYS A 333 2.84 -27.03 -20.34
N VAL A 334 3.11 -25.96 -21.07
CA VAL A 334 3.98 -24.86 -20.67
C VAL A 334 3.52 -24.24 -19.35
N GLY A 335 2.20 -24.10 -19.14
CA GLY A 335 1.63 -23.51 -17.93
C GLY A 335 1.91 -24.35 -16.69
N CYS A 336 1.72 -25.66 -16.78
CA CYS A 336 1.99 -26.57 -15.68
C CYS A 336 3.50 -26.71 -15.42
N LEU A 337 4.33 -26.73 -16.46
CA LEU A 337 5.79 -26.77 -16.29
C LEU A 337 6.32 -25.48 -15.67
N ALA A 338 5.78 -24.32 -16.05
CA ALA A 338 6.09 -23.02 -15.44
C ALA A 338 5.65 -22.96 -13.98
N THR A 339 4.47 -23.50 -13.66
CA THR A 339 3.98 -23.60 -12.27
C THR A 339 4.91 -24.49 -11.42
N TRP A 340 5.34 -25.63 -11.97
CA TRP A 340 6.34 -26.47 -11.33
C TRP A 340 7.64 -25.72 -11.11
N PHE A 341 8.14 -25.02 -12.15
CA PHE A 341 9.36 -24.22 -12.07
C PHE A 341 9.27 -23.21 -10.92
N ALA A 342 8.18 -22.44 -10.85
CA ALA A 342 7.94 -21.46 -9.79
C ALA A 342 7.91 -22.11 -8.39
N SER A 343 7.27 -23.28 -8.26
CA SER A 343 7.12 -23.96 -6.97
C SER A 343 8.46 -24.39 -6.33
N GLN A 344 9.49 -24.59 -7.16
CA GLN A 344 10.83 -24.98 -6.70
C GLN A 344 11.69 -23.78 -6.30
N GLN A 345 11.22 -22.54 -6.51
CA GLN A 345 11.99 -21.34 -6.20
C GLN A 345 11.66 -20.80 -4.81
N ARG A 346 12.66 -20.18 -4.17
CA ARG A 346 12.45 -19.41 -2.93
C ARG A 346 11.73 -18.11 -3.25
N ARG A 347 10.66 -17.80 -2.51
CA ARG A 347 9.90 -16.54 -2.64
C ARG A 347 10.76 -15.29 -2.51
N ALA A 348 11.79 -15.34 -1.66
CA ALA A 348 12.74 -14.25 -1.44
C ALA A 348 13.45 -13.76 -2.72
N ASP A 349 13.68 -14.64 -3.69
CA ASP A 349 14.54 -14.36 -4.84
C ASP A 349 13.75 -14.11 -6.13
N ARG A 350 12.51 -13.64 -6.02
CA ARG A 350 11.54 -13.51 -7.13
C ARG A 350 12.11 -12.85 -8.38
N ASP A 351 12.88 -11.78 -8.21
CA ASP A 351 13.38 -10.97 -9.33
C ASP A 351 14.43 -11.70 -10.17
N THR A 352 14.94 -12.83 -9.67
CA THR A 352 15.91 -13.70 -10.35
C THR A 352 15.32 -15.05 -10.76
N TRP A 353 14.00 -15.28 -10.58
CA TRP A 353 13.42 -16.61 -10.85
C TRP A 353 13.68 -17.09 -12.28
N LEU A 354 13.63 -16.22 -13.29
CA LEU A 354 13.87 -16.60 -14.69
C LEU A 354 15.33 -17.01 -14.97
N SER A 355 16.30 -16.46 -14.23
CA SER A 355 17.72 -16.82 -14.38
C SER A 355 18.11 -18.07 -13.60
N LYS A 356 17.23 -18.56 -12.73
CA LYS A 356 17.45 -19.77 -11.95
C LYS A 356 17.22 -21.04 -12.78
N LYS A 357 17.53 -22.17 -12.14
CA LYS A 357 17.38 -23.52 -12.70
C LYS A 357 16.45 -24.33 -11.80
N THR A 358 15.84 -25.35 -12.37
CA THR A 358 15.03 -26.33 -11.63
C THR A 358 15.28 -27.73 -12.16
N THR A 359 14.63 -28.74 -11.57
CA THR A 359 14.74 -30.14 -12.01
C THR A 359 13.47 -30.59 -12.73
N CYS A 360 13.64 -31.42 -13.76
CA CYS A 360 12.54 -32.06 -14.47
C CYS A 360 11.69 -32.87 -13.47
N PRO A 361 10.36 -32.70 -13.44
CA PRO A 361 9.49 -33.46 -12.52
C PRO A 361 9.63 -34.97 -12.65
N MET A 362 10.02 -35.45 -13.85
CA MET A 362 10.07 -36.88 -14.19
C MET A 362 11.46 -37.49 -13.95
N CYS A 363 12.49 -36.97 -14.59
CA CYS A 363 13.84 -37.54 -14.52
C CYS A 363 14.83 -36.75 -13.65
N ARG A 364 14.39 -35.64 -13.04
CA ARG A 364 15.20 -34.73 -12.23
C ARG A 364 16.40 -34.08 -12.94
N ALA A 365 16.53 -34.22 -14.26
CA ALA A 365 17.52 -33.50 -15.05
C ALA A 365 17.36 -31.98 -14.82
N ARG A 366 18.47 -31.30 -14.54
CA ARG A 366 18.47 -29.84 -14.32
C ARG A 366 18.23 -29.11 -15.63
N PHE A 367 17.36 -28.11 -15.62
CA PHE A 367 17.04 -27.29 -16.79
C PHE A 367 16.77 -25.83 -16.39
N CYS A 368 16.95 -24.92 -17.34
CA CYS A 368 16.59 -23.51 -17.22
C CYS A 368 15.49 -23.14 -18.22
N VAL A 369 14.98 -21.90 -18.16
CA VAL A 369 13.91 -21.42 -19.06
C VAL A 369 14.28 -21.60 -20.54
N ARG A 370 15.55 -21.38 -20.91
CA ARG A 370 16.06 -21.54 -22.29
C ARG A 370 16.06 -22.99 -22.79
N ASP A 371 15.99 -23.96 -21.89
CA ASP A 371 15.95 -25.38 -22.26
C ASP A 371 14.50 -25.87 -22.49
N VAL A 372 13.50 -25.01 -22.38
CA VAL A 372 12.09 -25.38 -22.60
C VAL A 372 11.66 -24.90 -23.98
N CYS A 373 11.19 -25.83 -24.82
CA CYS A 373 10.83 -25.56 -26.20
C CYS A 373 9.39 -25.97 -26.48
N TYR A 374 8.67 -25.16 -27.26
CA TYR A 374 7.37 -25.56 -27.80
C TYR A 374 7.53 -26.65 -28.87
N LEU A 375 6.50 -27.49 -29.01
CA LEU A 375 6.41 -28.45 -30.10
C LEU A 375 5.88 -27.77 -31.37
N GLU A 376 6.50 -28.04 -32.52
CA GLU A 376 6.20 -27.37 -33.81
C GLU A 376 4.71 -27.38 -34.20
N ASN A 377 4.00 -28.47 -33.93
CA ASN A 377 2.57 -28.61 -34.26
C ASN A 377 1.62 -28.05 -33.19
N ARG A 378 2.14 -27.40 -32.15
CA ARG A 378 1.38 -26.98 -30.95
C ARG A 378 1.72 -25.56 -30.48
N VAL A 379 2.36 -24.76 -31.32
CA VAL A 379 2.64 -23.35 -31.01
C VAL A 379 1.31 -22.61 -30.87
N PRO A 380 1.04 -21.92 -29.73
CA PRO A 380 -0.08 -21.00 -29.68
C PRO A 380 0.17 -19.91 -30.71
N VAL A 381 -0.67 -19.83 -31.75
CA VAL A 381 -0.63 -18.77 -32.75
C VAL A 381 -0.56 -17.45 -32.01
N GLN A 382 0.59 -16.77 -32.08
CA GLN A 382 0.69 -15.39 -31.62
C GLN A 382 -0.30 -14.61 -32.49
N GLN A 383 -1.33 -14.04 -31.85
CA GLN A 383 -2.12 -12.99 -32.47
C GLN A 383 -1.14 -11.90 -32.87
N THR A 384 -0.77 -11.92 -34.14
CA THR A 384 -0.06 -10.84 -34.80
C THR A 384 -1.14 -9.78 -34.96
N GLU A 385 -1.26 -8.88 -33.99
CA GLU A 385 -2.03 -7.65 -34.17
C GLU A 385 -1.30 -6.84 -35.25
N GLU A 386 -1.92 -6.76 -36.43
CA GLU A 386 -1.67 -5.73 -37.44
C GLU A 386 -2.05 -4.34 -36.94
#